data_AF-A0AAV4FTM2-F1
#
_entry.id   AF-A0AAV4FTM2-F1
#
_cell.length_a   1.000
_cell.length_b   1.000
_cell.length_c   1.000
_cell.angle_alpha   90.00
_cell.angle_beta   90.00
_cell.angle_gamma   90.00
#
_symmetry.space_group_name_H-M   'P 1'
#
loop_
_entity.id
_entity.type
_entity.pdbx_description
1 polymer ?
#
loop_
_entity_poly.entity_id
_entity_poly.type
_entity_poly.pdbx_seq_one_letter_code
_entity_poly.pdbx_strand_id
1 'polypeptide(L)'
;MKDKEGKTQTDRETIPQICEDFYEKLYETASPVPQNTRNSSQGRVTIFEEQEVIKCLNEMSKNKAPGPDEITSDIIRIGGAPAISYLTKALNQILTLKEIPPSWNEAKIIILYKKKATRET
;
A
#
# COMPACT_ATOMS: atom_id res chain seq x y z
N MET A 1 -10.18 -3.21 22.38
CA MET A 1 -9.94 -1.97 21.60
C MET A 1 -10.42 -0.78 22.41
N LYS A 2 -9.90 0.43 22.23
CA LYS A 2 -10.48 1.62 22.91
C LYS A 2 -11.34 2.38 21.91
N ASP A 3 -12.50 2.84 22.34
CA ASP A 3 -13.33 3.75 21.55
C ASP A 3 -12.80 5.20 21.60
N LYS A 4 -13.49 6.11 20.91
CA LYS A 4 -13.18 7.55 20.84
C LYS A 4 -13.19 8.25 22.21
N GLU A 5 -13.85 7.67 23.20
CA GLU A 5 -13.93 8.18 24.58
C GLU A 5 -12.87 7.52 25.48
N GLY A 6 -12.03 6.64 24.92
CA GLY A 6 -10.96 5.94 25.63
C GLY A 6 -11.42 4.72 26.42
N LYS A 7 -12.69 4.32 26.31
CA LYS A 7 -13.25 3.16 27.00
C LYS A 7 -12.90 1.87 26.27
N THR A 8 -12.55 0.84 27.04
CA THR A 8 -12.19 -0.46 26.48
C THR A 8 -13.45 -1.21 26.02
N GLN A 9 -13.47 -1.57 24.75
CA GLN A 9 -14.45 -2.45 24.11
C GLN A 9 -13.83 -3.80 23.74
N THR A 10 -14.56 -4.86 24.02
CA THR A 10 -14.17 -6.26 23.78
C THR A 10 -15.16 -7.00 22.89
N ASP A 11 -16.31 -6.40 22.61
CA ASP A 11 -17.33 -6.99 21.76
C ASP A 11 -16.87 -6.99 20.30
N ARG A 12 -17.05 -8.13 19.63
CA ARG A 12 -16.56 -8.39 18.29
C ARG A 12 -17.38 -7.66 17.22
N GLU A 13 -18.63 -7.33 17.50
CA GLU A 13 -19.49 -6.60 16.57
C GLU A 13 -19.21 -5.10 16.58
N THR A 14 -18.85 -4.54 17.74
CA THR A 14 -18.51 -3.11 17.87
C THR A 14 -17.07 -2.76 17.48
N ILE A 15 -16.13 -3.69 17.56
CA ILE A 15 -14.71 -3.45 17.20
C ILE A 15 -14.52 -2.98 15.73
N PRO A 16 -15.16 -3.59 14.71
CA PRO A 16 -15.07 -3.13 13.33
C PRO A 16 -15.46 -1.65 13.16
N GLN A 17 -16.57 -1.23 13.78
CA GLN A 17 -17.04 0.16 13.69
C GLN A 17 -16.04 1.14 14.29
N ILE A 18 -15.46 0.80 15.45
CA ILE A 18 -14.44 1.66 16.07
C ILE A 18 -13.20 1.78 15.17
N CYS A 19 -12.84 0.71 14.45
CA CYS A 19 -11.74 0.72 13.50
C CYS A 19 -12.06 1.58 12.28
N GLU A 20 -13.25 1.40 11.71
CA GLU A 20 -13.72 2.18 10.57
C GLU A 20 -13.72 3.67 10.90
N ASP A 21 -14.40 4.10 11.97
CA ASP A 21 -14.43 5.49 12.42
C ASP A 21 -13.01 6.07 12.62
N PHE A 22 -12.11 5.26 13.18
CA PHE A 22 -10.72 5.69 13.43
C PHE A 22 -9.95 5.89 12.12
N TYR A 23 -10.01 4.93 11.20
CA TYR A 23 -9.25 4.98 9.96
C TYR A 23 -9.86 5.96 8.95
N GLU A 24 -11.19 6.08 8.90
CA GLU A 24 -11.89 7.11 8.14
C GLU A 24 -11.38 8.49 8.56
N LYS A 25 -11.45 8.81 9.86
CA LYS A 25 -10.93 10.08 10.38
C LYS A 25 -9.42 10.27 10.13
N LEU A 26 -8.62 9.21 10.22
CA LEU A 26 -7.17 9.27 9.97
C LEU A 26 -6.86 9.66 8.52
N TYR A 27 -7.65 9.16 7.57
CA TYR A 27 -7.44 9.39 6.14
C TYR A 27 -8.30 10.54 5.57
N GLU A 28 -9.33 11.01 6.28
CA GLU A 28 -10.09 12.23 5.97
C GLU A 28 -9.24 13.50 6.06
N THR A 29 -8.27 13.54 6.99
CA THR A 29 -7.33 14.66 7.08
C THR A 29 -6.30 14.59 5.97
N ALA A 30 -6.74 14.82 4.73
CA ALA A 30 -5.85 15.25 3.67
C ALA A 30 -5.26 16.60 4.09
N SER A 31 -4.09 16.57 4.74
CA SER A 31 -3.17 17.70 4.56
C SER A 31 -3.13 17.95 3.06
N PRO A 32 -3.39 19.17 2.57
CA PRO A 32 -3.31 19.43 1.14
C PRO A 32 -1.98 18.85 0.68
N VAL A 33 -2.03 17.84 -0.19
CA VAL A 33 -0.84 17.26 -0.79
C VAL A 33 -0.05 18.48 -1.26
N PRO A 34 1.14 18.76 -0.70
CA PRO A 34 1.86 19.96 -1.09
C PRO A 34 1.95 19.90 -2.60
N GLN A 35 1.23 20.79 -3.29
CA GLN A 35 1.36 20.88 -4.72
C GLN A 35 2.83 21.20 -4.90
N ASN A 36 3.56 20.23 -5.42
CA ASN A 36 4.97 20.37 -5.60
C ASN A 36 5.14 21.44 -6.68
N THR A 37 5.17 22.71 -6.29
CA THR A 37 5.58 23.84 -7.12
C THR A 37 7.09 23.77 -7.32
N ARG A 38 7.63 22.56 -7.53
CA ARG A 38 8.87 22.39 -8.27
C ARG A 38 8.57 22.99 -9.62
N ASN A 39 9.01 24.23 -9.77
CA ASN A 39 9.21 24.91 -11.03
C ASN A 39 9.49 23.85 -12.08
N SER A 40 8.64 23.78 -13.09
CA SER A 40 8.80 22.90 -14.23
C SER A 40 10.09 23.29 -14.94
N SER A 41 11.25 22.91 -14.39
CA SER A 41 12.34 22.55 -15.27
C SER A 41 11.73 21.45 -16.13
N GLN A 42 11.68 21.70 -17.43
CA GLN A 42 11.29 20.73 -18.45
C GLN A 42 12.35 19.60 -18.47
N GLY A 43 12.53 18.93 -17.34
CA GLY A 43 13.38 17.77 -17.17
C GLY A 43 12.60 16.58 -17.71
N ARG A 44 13.21 15.87 -18.65
CA ARG A 44 12.68 14.60 -19.15
C ARG A 44 12.39 13.69 -17.95
N VAL A 45 11.18 13.15 -17.90
CA VAL A 45 10.84 12.10 -16.94
C VAL A 45 11.69 10.89 -17.30
N THR A 46 12.59 10.48 -16.39
CA THR A 46 13.34 9.23 -16.55
C THR A 46 12.37 8.07 -16.35
N ILE A 47 12.21 7.25 -17.39
CA ILE A 47 11.41 6.02 -17.33
C ILE A 47 12.18 4.92 -16.58
N PHE A 48 11.44 4.00 -15.98
CA PHE A 48 12.00 2.80 -15.35
C PHE A 48 12.54 1.82 -16.38
N GLU A 49 13.72 1.28 -16.11
CA GLU A 49 14.29 0.15 -16.84
C GLU A 49 13.87 -1.20 -16.23
N GLU A 50 13.82 -2.26 -17.04
CA GLU A 50 13.47 -3.60 -16.54
C GLU A 50 14.45 -4.08 -15.46
N GLN A 51 15.73 -3.70 -15.52
CA GLN A 51 16.74 -4.05 -14.51
C GLN A 51 16.46 -3.40 -13.15
N GLU A 52 15.94 -2.16 -13.14
CA GLU A 52 15.53 -1.50 -11.92
C GLU A 52 14.34 -2.24 -11.28
N VAL A 53 13.36 -2.62 -12.10
CA VAL A 53 12.18 -3.37 -11.66
C VAL A 53 12.59 -4.75 -11.10
N ILE A 54 13.52 -5.44 -11.77
CA ILE A 54 14.08 -6.72 -11.29
C ILE A 54 14.75 -6.55 -9.92
N LYS A 55 15.61 -5.53 -9.78
CA LYS A 55 16.30 -5.26 -8.53
C LYS A 55 15.30 -5.03 -7.40
N CYS A 56 14.32 -4.16 -7.61
CA CYS A 56 13.27 -3.89 -6.63
C CYS A 56 12.47 -5.15 -6.27
N LEU A 57 12.05 -5.94 -7.26
CA LEU A 57 11.33 -7.19 -7.02
C LEU A 57 12.13 -8.21 -6.20
N ASN A 58 13.46 -8.21 -6.32
CA ASN A 58 14.34 -9.08 -5.54
C ASN A 58 14.54 -8.59 -4.10
N GLU A 59 14.52 -7.28 -3.88
CA GLU A 59 14.60 -6.68 -2.54
C GLU A 59 13.28 -6.77 -1.77
N MET A 60 12.14 -6.90 -2.48
CA MET A 60 10.84 -7.09 -1.86
C MET A 60 10.77 -8.39 -1.05
N SER A 61 10.31 -8.28 0.20
CA SER A 61 10.08 -9.41 1.08
C SER A 61 9.04 -10.39 0.50
N LYS A 62 9.30 -11.69 0.68
CA LYS A 62 8.42 -12.79 0.24
C LYS A 62 7.26 -13.03 1.21
N ASN A 63 6.25 -13.76 0.74
CA ASN A 63 5.08 -14.18 1.53
C ASN A 63 4.33 -12.99 2.16
N LYS A 64 4.27 -11.87 1.44
CA LYS A 64 3.43 -10.72 1.82
C LYS A 64 2.03 -10.91 1.26
N ALA A 65 1.06 -10.41 2.00
CA ALA A 65 -0.34 -10.42 1.56
C ALA A 65 -0.47 -9.66 0.23
N PRO A 66 -1.24 -10.18 -0.73
CA PRO A 66 -1.52 -9.46 -1.97
C PRO A 66 -2.44 -8.27 -1.73
N GLY A 67 -2.53 -7.40 -2.73
CA GLY A 67 -3.58 -6.39 -2.81
C GLY A 67 -4.95 -6.99 -3.17
N PRO A 68 -5.95 -6.14 -3.45
CA PRO A 68 -7.28 -6.57 -3.90
C PRO A 68 -7.28 -7.39 -5.20
N ASP A 69 -6.22 -7.30 -6.00
CA ASP A 69 -6.02 -8.04 -7.25
C ASP A 69 -5.50 -9.47 -7.05
N GLU A 70 -5.18 -9.85 -5.81
CA GLU A 70 -4.63 -11.16 -5.43
C GLU A 70 -3.24 -11.47 -6.04
N ILE A 71 -2.56 -10.47 -6.61
CA ILE A 71 -1.24 -10.64 -7.23
C ILE A 71 -0.14 -10.31 -6.21
N THR A 72 0.69 -11.29 -5.87
CA THR A 72 1.85 -11.08 -4.99
C THR A 72 3.14 -10.80 -5.77
N SER A 73 4.13 -10.20 -5.10
CA SER A 73 5.48 -10.04 -5.65
C SER A 73 6.13 -11.39 -6.01
N ASP A 74 5.74 -12.46 -5.32
CA ASP A 74 6.21 -13.82 -5.60
C ASP A 74 5.63 -14.36 -6.92
N ILE A 75 4.35 -14.10 -7.22
CA ILE A 75 3.72 -14.44 -8.51
C ILE A 75 4.41 -13.70 -9.65
N ILE A 76 4.68 -12.40 -9.48
CA ILE A 76 5.37 -11.59 -10.49
C ILE A 76 6.78 -12.15 -10.76
N ARG A 77 7.50 -12.57 -9.71
CA ARG A 77 8.83 -13.18 -9.85
C ARG A 77 8.77 -14.51 -10.60
N ILE A 78 7.77 -15.34 -10.32
CA ILE A 78 7.54 -16.62 -11.04
C ILE A 78 7.23 -16.35 -12.51
N GLY A 79 6.49 -15.29 -12.81
CA GLY A 79 6.15 -14.87 -14.17
C GLY A 79 7.36 -14.48 -15.03
N GLY A 80 8.53 -14.23 -14.43
CA GLY A 80 9.79 -14.03 -15.14
C GLY A 80 9.78 -12.83 -16.09
N ALA A 81 10.55 -12.92 -17.18
CA ALA A 81 10.75 -11.81 -18.11
C ALA A 81 9.45 -11.23 -18.71
N PRO A 82 8.44 -12.04 -19.12
CA PRO A 82 7.17 -11.49 -19.59
C PRO A 82 6.46 -10.62 -18.55
N ALA A 83 6.40 -11.06 -17.30
CA ALA A 83 5.77 -10.31 -16.21
C ALA A 83 6.54 -9.02 -15.89
N ILE A 84 7.87 -9.08 -15.87
CA ILE A 84 8.73 -7.91 -15.68
C ILE A 84 8.48 -6.88 -16.78
N SER A 85 8.50 -7.30 -18.05
CA SER A 85 8.32 -6.37 -19.18
C SER A 85 6.95 -5.71 -19.16
N TYR A 86 5.89 -6.45 -18.82
CA TYR A 86 4.56 -5.89 -18.66
C TYR A 86 4.49 -4.89 -17.50
N LEU A 87 5.03 -5.26 -16.34
CA LEU A 87 5.04 -4.41 -15.15
C LEU A 87 5.82 -3.10 -15.40
N THR A 88 6.99 -3.17 -16.02
CA THR A 88 7.78 -1.98 -16.37
C THR A 88 7.02 -1.05 -17.31
N LYS A 89 6.33 -1.60 -18.32
CA LYS A 89 5.48 -0.80 -19.22
C LYS A 89 4.34 -0.13 -18.47
N ALA A 90 3.64 -0.86 -17.60
CA ALA A 90 2.54 -0.32 -16.81
C ALA A 90 3.00 0.81 -15.87
N LEU A 91 4.11 0.62 -15.16
CA LEU A 91 4.71 1.65 -14.29
C LEU A 91 5.10 2.90 -15.07
N ASN A 92 5.70 2.73 -16.26
CA ASN A 92 6.05 3.85 -17.13
C ASN A 92 4.84 4.57 -17.70
N GLN A 93 3.74 3.86 -17.99
CA GLN A 93 2.48 4.48 -18.40
C GLN A 93 1.90 5.34 -17.27
N ILE A 94 1.83 4.81 -16.04
CA ILE A 94 1.38 5.57 -14.86
C ILE A 94 2.23 6.83 -14.68
N LEU A 95 3.56 6.69 -14.77
CA LEU A 95 4.50 7.79 -14.63
C LEU A 95 4.33 8.86 -15.73
N THR A 96 4.09 8.44 -16.97
CA THR A 96 3.95 9.35 -18.13
C THR A 96 2.60 10.08 -18.13
N LEU A 97 1.51 9.34 -17.89
CA LEU A 97 0.15 9.87 -17.89
C LEU A 97 -0.16 10.66 -16.61
N LYS A 98 0.60 10.40 -15.53
CA LYS A 98 0.33 10.92 -14.19
C LYS A 98 -1.04 10.51 -13.66
N GLU A 99 -1.54 9.37 -14.13
CA GLU A 99 -2.81 8.78 -13.73
C GLU A 99 -2.53 7.57 -12.83
N ILE A 100 -2.90 7.70 -11.56
CA ILE A 100 -2.75 6.63 -10.58
C ILE A 100 -3.97 5.71 -10.68
N PRO A 101 -3.80 4.37 -10.71
CA PRO A 101 -4.92 3.44 -10.70
C PRO A 101 -5.85 3.71 -9.50
N PRO A 102 -7.18 3.81 -9.69
CA PRO A 102 -8.11 4.05 -8.58
C PRO A 102 -7.99 3.04 -7.44
N SER A 103 -7.68 1.78 -7.76
CA SER A 103 -7.47 0.70 -6.80
C SER A 103 -6.30 0.94 -5.84
N TRP A 104 -5.36 1.84 -6.14
CA TRP A 104 -4.30 2.21 -5.20
C TRP A 104 -4.81 3.05 -4.03
N ASN A 105 -6.00 3.61 -4.15
CA ASN A 105 -6.70 4.32 -3.06
C ASN A 105 -7.60 3.39 -2.23
N GLU A 106 -7.62 2.09 -2.55
CA GLU A 106 -8.40 1.09 -1.82
C GLU A 106 -7.53 0.40 -0.76
N ALA A 107 -8.06 0.25 0.45
CA ALA A 107 -7.38 -0.45 1.55
C ALA A 107 -8.29 -1.52 2.16
N LYS A 108 -7.76 -2.75 2.31
CA LYS A 108 -8.41 -3.82 3.06
C LYS A 108 -7.84 -3.90 4.47
N ILE A 109 -8.63 -3.50 5.46
CA ILE A 109 -8.19 -3.47 6.86
C ILE A 109 -8.58 -4.77 7.55
N ILE A 110 -7.57 -5.50 8.03
CA ILE A 110 -7.76 -6.74 8.80
C ILE A 110 -7.19 -6.53 10.20
N ILE A 111 -8.06 -6.61 11.21
CA ILE A 111 -7.67 -6.45 12.61
C ILE A 111 -7.05 -7.75 13.11
N LEU A 112 -5.76 -7.74 13.40
CA LEU A 112 -5.04 -8.87 13.99
C LEU A 112 -4.73 -8.58 15.45
N TYR A 113 -5.16 -9.47 16.35
CA TYR A 113 -4.83 -9.37 17.76
C TYR A 113 -3.36 -9.71 18.00
N LYS A 114 -2.59 -8.76 18.54
CA LYS A 114 -1.21 -9.02 18.98
C LYS A 114 -1.24 -9.70 20.36
N LYS A 115 -0.74 -10.93 20.45
CA LYS A 115 -0.54 -11.62 21.73
C LYS A 115 0.47 -10.84 22.59
N LYS A 116 0.17 -10.63 23.87
CA LYS A 116 1.15 -10.09 24.84
C LYS A 116 2.19 -11.17 25.16
N ALA A 117 3.47 -10.79 25.24
CA ALA A 117 4.49 -11.67 25.80
C ALA A 117 4.15 -11.93 27.27
N THR A 118 4.00 -13.20 27.65
CA THR A 118 3.90 -13.60 29.06
C THR A 118 5.24 -13.22 29.70
N ARG A 119 5.25 -12.36 30.71
CA ARG A 119 6.41 -12.26 31.59
C ARG A 119 6.43 -13.55 32.40
N GLU A 120 7.41 -14.41 32.15
CA GLU A 120 7.75 -15.46 33.09
C GLU A 120 8.20 -14.75 34.38
N THR A 121 7.43 -14.96 35.44
CA THR A 121 7.69 -14.48 36.80
C THR A 121 8.53 -15.49 37.56
#